data_AF-A0A1B9MUQ0-F1
#
_entry.id   AF-A0A1B9MUQ0-F1
#
_cell.length_a   1.000
_cell.length_b   1.000
_cell.length_c   1.000
_cell.angle_alpha   90.00
_cell.angle_beta   90.00
_cell.angle_gamma   90.00
#
_symmetry.space_group_name_H-M   'P 1'
#
loop_
_entity.id
_entity.type
_entity.pdbx_description
1 polymer ?
#
loop_
_entity_poly.entity_id
_entity_poly.type
_entity_poly.pdbx_seq_one_letter_code
_entity_poly.pdbx_strand_id
1 'polypeptide(L)'
;MKVNSDYFQIITGKITELEVIDTDLSHFGGGSFASLPLLGQLALGNSAEAASQVGMASGQQEAADYLNSVQYFRCKLGEFTVHGIFCRAFFRNGDKVEVVVEPLEDGSYYAYALRRPIDHRLWLYPWAMKGTKASNKASLKFAGSISLGTYILNIICIAICISFANLRNGNELFYFIIACIGAFIIDGLIFLILFYSDKGMLGGGSKDADKIFATLGYPKPKTVNMEQEFMEMFFNNKSMNEPNFYIDVNTDEFKRKDPPGVKWVAFYREAPPIPDYITVIHTEKTNNNKNKRKK
;
A
#
# COMPACT_ATOMS: atom_id res chain seq x y z
N MET A 1 14.07 -26.06 3.80
CA MET A 1 14.20 -25.13 4.96
C MET A 1 12.77 -24.71 5.31
N LYS A 2 12.27 -25.00 6.53
CA LYS A 2 10.90 -24.60 6.91
C LYS A 2 10.87 -23.07 6.99
N VAL A 3 10.20 -22.44 6.03
CA VAL A 3 9.94 -21.00 6.04
C VAL A 3 9.11 -20.70 7.28
N ASN A 4 9.58 -19.78 8.11
CA ASN A 4 8.82 -19.32 9.26
C ASN A 4 7.60 -18.56 8.72
N SER A 5 6.42 -19.17 8.84
CA SER A 5 5.15 -18.73 8.24
C SER A 5 4.78 -17.27 8.54
N ASP A 6 5.28 -16.76 9.66
CA ASP A 6 4.88 -15.45 10.20
C ASP A 6 5.59 -14.26 9.55
N TYR A 7 6.69 -14.47 8.82
CA TYR A 7 7.50 -13.39 8.23
C TYR A 7 7.92 -13.70 6.79
N PHE A 8 8.19 -12.65 6.02
CA PHE A 8 8.82 -12.79 4.72
C PHE A 8 10.35 -12.94 4.88
N GLN A 9 11.02 -13.24 3.78
CA GLN A 9 12.49 -13.27 3.71
C GLN A 9 12.98 -11.98 3.04
N ILE A 10 14.27 -11.66 3.17
CA ILE A 10 14.87 -10.55 2.46
C ILE A 10 16.00 -11.06 1.57
N ILE A 11 15.97 -10.71 0.28
CA ILE A 11 17.12 -10.88 -0.62
C ILE A 11 17.78 -9.52 -0.81
N THR A 12 19.08 -9.44 -0.59
CA THR A 12 19.87 -8.22 -0.80
C THR A 12 20.84 -8.42 -1.96
N GLY A 13 20.89 -7.47 -2.88
CA GLY A 13 21.68 -7.64 -4.09
C GLY A 13 21.65 -6.48 -5.05
N LYS A 14 22.39 -6.66 -6.15
CA LYS A 14 22.27 -5.80 -7.32
C LYS A 14 21.26 -6.39 -8.29
N ILE A 15 20.39 -5.54 -8.81
CA ILE A 15 19.46 -5.92 -9.87
C ILE A 15 20.24 -6.20 -11.16
N THR A 16 20.00 -7.35 -11.77
CA THR A 16 20.47 -7.71 -13.11
C THR A 16 19.33 -8.30 -13.92
N GLU A 17 19.43 -8.28 -15.26
CA GLU A 17 18.41 -8.86 -16.14
C GLU A 17 16.98 -8.36 -15.84
N LEU A 18 16.84 -7.07 -15.53
CA LEU A 18 15.54 -6.47 -15.30
C LEU A 18 14.72 -6.44 -16.60
N GLU A 19 13.59 -7.14 -16.56
CA GLU A 19 12.53 -7.13 -17.54
C GLU A 19 11.30 -6.50 -16.89
N VAL A 20 10.80 -5.40 -17.48
CA VAL A 20 9.55 -4.76 -17.05
C VAL A 20 8.53 -5.00 -18.15
N ILE A 21 7.44 -5.66 -17.78
CA ILE A 21 6.33 -5.93 -18.68
C ILE A 21 5.32 -4.81 -18.50
N ASP A 22 5.25 -3.92 -19.48
CA ASP A 22 4.26 -2.86 -19.51
C ASP A 22 2.87 -3.45 -19.70
N THR A 23 1.99 -3.21 -18.73
CA THR A 23 0.57 -3.57 -18.78
C THR A 23 -0.22 -2.55 -19.60
N ASP A 24 0.32 -2.10 -20.73
CA ASP A 24 -0.38 -1.10 -21.54
C ASP A 24 -1.62 -1.76 -22.17
N LEU A 25 -2.80 -1.22 -21.88
CA LEU A 25 -4.12 -1.68 -22.37
C LEU A 25 -4.15 -1.85 -23.91
N SER A 26 -3.24 -1.18 -24.62
CA SER A 26 -3.07 -1.27 -26.07
C SER A 26 -2.55 -2.63 -26.57
N HIS A 27 -1.71 -3.32 -25.80
CA HIS A 27 -1.21 -4.66 -26.13
C HIS A 27 -2.17 -5.78 -25.71
N PHE A 28 -3.04 -5.50 -24.74
CA PHE A 28 -4.03 -6.43 -24.23
C PHE A 28 -5.42 -6.06 -24.74
N GLY A 29 -5.62 -6.27 -26.06
CA GLY A 29 -6.88 -6.24 -26.79
C GLY A 29 -8.08 -5.56 -26.10
N GLY A 30 -8.30 -4.30 -26.43
CA GLY A 30 -9.61 -3.65 -26.37
C GLY A 30 -10.32 -3.69 -25.02
N GLY A 31 -9.77 -3.01 -24.01
CA GLY A 31 -10.54 -2.49 -22.87
C GLY A 31 -11.38 -3.50 -22.08
N SER A 32 -11.09 -4.79 -22.19
CA SER A 32 -11.87 -5.84 -21.57
C SER A 32 -11.16 -6.32 -20.31
N PHE A 33 -11.94 -6.46 -19.23
CA PHE A 33 -11.58 -7.06 -17.94
C PHE A 33 -11.00 -8.49 -18.03
N ALA A 34 -10.74 -9.01 -19.23
CA ALA A 34 -10.20 -10.34 -19.52
C ALA A 34 -8.68 -10.48 -19.33
N SER A 35 -7.90 -9.39 -19.31
CA SER A 35 -6.44 -9.42 -19.03
C SER A 35 -6.12 -9.45 -17.53
N LEU A 36 -7.13 -9.27 -16.68
CA LEU A 36 -7.02 -9.15 -15.23
C LEU A 36 -6.74 -10.48 -14.51
N PRO A 37 -7.42 -11.59 -14.87
CA PRO A 37 -6.99 -12.91 -14.44
C PRO A 37 -5.59 -13.26 -14.93
N LEU A 38 -5.15 -12.72 -16.08
CA LEU A 38 -3.86 -13.05 -16.67
C LEU A 38 -2.69 -12.47 -15.86
N LEU A 39 -2.79 -11.23 -15.37
CA LEU A 39 -1.75 -10.67 -14.50
C LEU A 39 -1.66 -11.40 -13.16
N GLY A 40 -2.79 -11.77 -12.54
CA GLY A 40 -2.74 -12.57 -11.33
C GLY A 40 -2.49 -14.06 -11.57
N GLN A 41 -2.72 -14.59 -12.78
CA GLN A 41 -2.22 -15.90 -13.18
C GLN A 41 -0.69 -15.86 -13.37
N LEU A 42 -0.15 -14.79 -13.93
CA LEU A 42 1.29 -14.57 -14.09
C LEU A 42 2.01 -14.28 -12.77
N ALA A 43 1.33 -13.65 -11.81
CA ALA A 43 1.90 -13.27 -10.51
C ALA A 43 1.63 -14.26 -9.37
N LEU A 44 0.49 -14.96 -9.39
CA LEU A 44 0.00 -15.78 -8.27
C LEU A 44 -0.43 -17.20 -8.68
N GLY A 45 -0.45 -17.53 -9.98
CA GLY A 45 -0.90 -18.84 -10.48
C GLY A 45 -2.39 -19.17 -10.24
N ASN A 46 -3.15 -18.27 -9.61
CA ASN A 46 -4.54 -18.49 -9.19
C ASN A 46 -5.44 -17.29 -9.56
N SER A 47 -6.46 -17.54 -10.39
CA SER A 47 -7.34 -16.52 -10.96
C SER A 47 -8.33 -15.91 -9.95
N ALA A 48 -8.57 -16.56 -8.81
CA ALA A 48 -9.54 -16.11 -7.81
C ALA A 48 -9.02 -14.95 -6.95
N GLU A 49 -7.77 -15.03 -6.52
CA GLU A 49 -7.10 -13.97 -5.75
C GLU A 49 -6.83 -12.76 -6.64
N ALA A 50 -6.44 -12.99 -7.91
CA ALA A 50 -6.34 -11.98 -8.95
C ALA A 50 -7.64 -11.17 -9.15
N ALA A 51 -8.78 -11.86 -9.23
CA ALA A 51 -10.09 -11.25 -9.40
C ALA A 51 -10.55 -10.48 -8.15
N SER A 52 -10.19 -10.94 -6.95
CA SER A 52 -10.46 -10.24 -5.69
C SER A 52 -9.70 -8.91 -5.58
N GLN A 53 -8.48 -8.83 -6.12
CA GLN A 53 -7.66 -7.61 -6.12
C GLN A 53 -8.26 -6.53 -7.05
N VAL A 54 -8.92 -6.93 -8.14
CA VAL A 54 -9.59 -6.02 -9.07
C VAL A 54 -10.94 -5.52 -8.54
N GLY A 55 -11.66 -6.36 -7.80
CA GLY A 55 -12.93 -5.98 -7.16
C GLY A 55 -12.80 -4.86 -6.12
N MET A 56 -11.57 -4.48 -5.76
CA MET A 56 -11.24 -3.39 -4.84
C MET A 56 -11.14 -2.00 -5.50
N ALA A 57 -11.19 -1.90 -6.83
CA ALA A 57 -11.29 -0.61 -7.53
C ALA A 57 -12.77 -0.19 -7.61
N SER A 58 -13.11 0.96 -7.03
CA SER A 58 -14.52 1.37 -6.82
C SER A 58 -15.25 1.82 -8.10
N GLY A 59 -14.57 1.83 -9.24
CA GLY A 59 -15.13 2.10 -10.56
C GLY A 59 -14.16 1.76 -11.70
N GLN A 60 -14.71 1.66 -12.92
CA GLN A 60 -13.95 1.34 -14.16
C GLN A 60 -12.72 2.25 -14.37
N GLN A 61 -12.79 3.50 -13.93
CA GLN A 61 -11.72 4.47 -14.11
C GLN A 61 -10.58 4.32 -13.10
N GLU A 62 -10.88 3.97 -11.85
CA GLU A 62 -9.85 3.62 -10.86
C GLU A 62 -9.18 2.28 -11.17
N ALA A 63 -9.93 1.33 -11.72
CA ALA A 63 -9.40 0.05 -12.20
C ALA A 63 -8.48 0.25 -13.41
N ALA A 64 -8.84 1.15 -14.34
CA ALA A 64 -8.00 1.52 -15.46
C ALA A 64 -6.74 2.28 -15.00
N ASP A 65 -6.86 3.21 -14.05
CA ASP A 65 -5.72 3.90 -13.44
C ASP A 65 -4.80 2.94 -12.67
N TYR A 66 -5.37 1.93 -12.00
CA TYR A 66 -4.60 0.85 -11.38
C TYR A 66 -3.79 0.11 -12.44
N LEU A 67 -4.44 -0.39 -13.49
CA LEU A 67 -3.77 -1.13 -14.56
C LEU A 67 -2.69 -0.32 -15.28
N ASN A 68 -2.94 0.96 -15.51
CA ASN A 68 -1.99 1.88 -16.14
C ASN A 68 -0.83 2.30 -15.20
N SER A 69 -0.91 1.95 -13.92
CA SER A 69 0.10 2.30 -12.92
C SER A 69 0.88 1.10 -12.39
N VAL A 70 0.35 -0.13 -12.49
CA VAL A 70 1.08 -1.34 -12.10
C VAL A 70 1.85 -1.97 -13.26
N GLN A 71 3.07 -2.41 -12.97
CA GLN A 71 3.93 -3.13 -13.90
C GLN A 71 4.36 -4.44 -13.24
N TYR A 72 4.30 -5.52 -14.01
CA TYR A 72 4.99 -6.75 -13.64
C TYR A 72 6.46 -6.59 -13.98
N PHE A 73 7.33 -7.00 -13.07
CA PHE A 73 8.75 -7.06 -13.34
C PHE A 73 9.30 -8.43 -13.00
N ARG A 74 10.37 -8.78 -13.71
CA ARG A 74 11.22 -9.92 -13.41
C ARG A 74 12.65 -9.43 -13.41
N CYS A 75 13.43 -9.86 -12.44
CA CYS A 75 14.86 -9.57 -12.39
C CYS A 75 15.62 -10.69 -11.71
N LYS A 76 16.94 -10.59 -11.73
CA LYS A 76 17.84 -11.41 -10.95
C LYS A 76 18.50 -10.60 -9.85
N LEU A 77 18.63 -11.23 -8.69
CA LEU A 77 19.53 -10.82 -7.61
C LEU A 77 20.55 -11.95 -7.42
N GLY A 78 21.72 -11.81 -8.03
CA GLY A 78 22.68 -12.91 -8.14
C GLY A 78 22.08 -14.07 -8.94
N GLU A 79 22.01 -15.25 -8.33
CA GLU A 79 21.43 -16.46 -8.95
C GLU A 79 19.89 -16.55 -8.77
N PHE A 80 19.30 -15.70 -7.93
CA PHE A 80 17.88 -15.79 -7.60
C PHE A 80 17.03 -15.01 -8.59
N THR A 81 16.05 -15.68 -9.17
CA THR A 81 15.01 -15.01 -9.98
C THR A 81 13.94 -14.46 -9.05
N VAL A 82 13.70 -13.15 -9.15
CA VAL A 82 12.70 -12.43 -8.39
C VAL A 82 11.72 -11.81 -9.35
N HIS A 83 10.43 -11.93 -9.06
CA HIS A 83 9.39 -11.25 -9.82
C HIS A 83 8.34 -10.66 -8.89
N GLY A 84 7.57 -9.70 -9.37
CA GLY A 84 6.53 -9.08 -8.57
C GLY A 84 5.75 -8.04 -9.36
N ILE A 85 4.74 -7.48 -8.69
CA ILE A 85 3.93 -6.39 -9.21
C ILE A 85 4.18 -5.18 -8.32
N PHE A 86 4.74 -4.12 -8.91
CA PHE A 86 4.84 -2.82 -8.26
C PHE A 86 4.20 -1.74 -9.11
N CYS A 87 3.87 -0.64 -8.47
CA CYS A 87 3.53 0.56 -9.20
C CYS A 87 4.79 1.14 -9.85
N ARG A 88 4.82 1.13 -11.18
CA ARG A 88 5.95 1.57 -12.01
C ARG A 88 7.34 1.12 -11.50
N ALA A 89 7.89 0.08 -12.10
CA ALA A 89 9.23 -0.42 -11.80
C ALA A 89 10.31 0.47 -12.46
N PHE A 90 10.64 1.61 -11.84
CA PHE A 90 11.67 2.54 -12.34
C PHE A 90 13.07 2.37 -11.68
N PHE A 91 13.28 1.26 -10.97
CA PHE A 91 14.63 0.79 -10.61
C PHE A 91 15.34 0.19 -11.84
N ARG A 92 16.66 0.05 -11.78
CA ARG A 92 17.49 -0.31 -12.95
C ARG A 92 18.48 -1.42 -12.66
N ASN A 93 18.97 -2.04 -13.73
CA ASN A 93 20.15 -2.91 -13.65
C ASN A 93 21.31 -2.14 -13.01
N GLY A 94 21.92 -2.75 -11.99
CA GLY A 94 23.00 -2.17 -11.18
C GLY A 94 22.55 -1.57 -9.84
N ASP A 95 21.25 -1.30 -9.65
CA ASP A 95 20.74 -0.76 -8.38
C ASP A 95 20.92 -1.78 -7.26
N LYS A 96 21.50 -1.33 -6.13
CA LYS A 96 21.57 -2.11 -4.89
C LYS A 96 20.26 -2.00 -4.14
N VAL A 97 19.62 -3.13 -3.88
CA VAL A 97 18.28 -3.20 -3.29
C VAL A 97 18.18 -4.30 -2.24
N GLU A 98 17.19 -4.16 -1.38
CA GLU A 98 16.77 -5.15 -0.40
C GLU A 98 15.29 -5.46 -0.68
N VAL A 99 15.01 -6.71 -1.07
CA VAL A 99 13.69 -7.11 -1.53
C VAL A 99 13.07 -8.05 -0.52
N VAL A 100 11.88 -7.70 -0.03
CA VAL A 100 11.04 -8.54 0.81
C VAL A 100 10.33 -9.55 -0.08
N VAL A 101 10.60 -10.83 0.14
CA VAL A 101 10.17 -11.90 -0.75
C VAL A 101 9.55 -13.09 -0.04
N GLU A 102 8.76 -13.84 -0.81
CA GLU A 102 8.26 -15.17 -0.48
C GLU A 102 8.75 -16.18 -1.53
N PRO A 103 9.31 -17.33 -1.12
CA PRO A 103 9.73 -18.36 -2.05
C PRO A 103 8.52 -19.04 -2.69
N LEU A 104 8.62 -19.32 -3.98
CA LEU A 104 7.61 -20.03 -4.77
C LEU A 104 8.02 -21.49 -5.00
N GLU A 105 7.04 -22.32 -5.41
CA GLU A 105 7.25 -23.75 -5.65
C GLU A 105 8.23 -24.05 -6.80
N ASP A 106 8.34 -23.12 -7.76
CA ASP A 106 9.24 -23.22 -8.91
C ASP A 106 10.70 -22.84 -8.59
N GLY A 107 11.00 -22.46 -7.35
CA GLY A 107 12.31 -22.02 -6.88
C GLY A 107 12.62 -20.55 -7.16
N SER A 108 11.68 -19.80 -7.73
CA SER A 108 11.75 -18.34 -7.83
C SER A 108 11.16 -17.66 -6.59
N TYR A 109 11.18 -16.33 -6.56
CA TYR A 109 10.73 -15.53 -5.42
C TYR A 109 9.74 -14.46 -5.86
N TYR A 110 8.64 -14.34 -5.11
CA TYR A 110 7.67 -13.26 -5.29
C TYR A 110 8.02 -12.07 -4.39
N ALA A 111 8.09 -10.86 -4.96
CA ALA A 111 8.44 -9.63 -4.26
C ALA A 111 7.21 -8.89 -3.75
N TYR A 112 7.17 -8.65 -2.43
CA TYR A 112 6.12 -7.88 -1.76
C TYR A 112 6.55 -6.44 -1.43
N ALA A 113 7.85 -6.20 -1.29
CA ALA A 113 8.39 -4.85 -1.14
C ALA A 113 9.83 -4.78 -1.64
N LEU A 114 10.25 -3.62 -2.11
CA LEU A 114 11.64 -3.38 -2.53
C LEU A 114 12.10 -2.07 -1.91
N ARG A 115 13.17 -2.14 -1.11
CA ARG A 115 13.83 -1.01 -0.49
C ARG A 115 15.10 -0.70 -1.27
N ARG A 116 15.27 0.56 -1.68
CA ARG A 116 16.50 1.06 -2.30
C ARG A 116 17.19 2.05 -1.35
N PRO A 117 18.30 1.64 -0.70
CA PRO A 117 18.94 2.47 0.32
C PRO A 117 19.50 3.81 -0.16
N ILE A 118 19.96 3.91 -1.42
CA ILE A 118 20.67 5.11 -1.90
C ILE A 118 19.81 6.39 -1.87
N ASP A 119 18.50 6.25 -2.04
CA ASP A 119 17.56 7.37 -2.12
C ASP A 119 16.30 7.17 -1.28
N HIS A 120 16.37 6.24 -0.33
CA HIS A 120 15.33 5.97 0.66
C HIS A 120 13.96 5.62 0.06
N ARG A 121 13.93 5.07 -1.16
CA ARG A 121 12.69 4.65 -1.80
C ARG A 121 12.27 3.26 -1.34
N LEU A 122 10.97 3.11 -1.10
CA LEU A 122 10.32 1.86 -0.78
C LEU A 122 9.15 1.65 -1.74
N TRP A 123 9.27 0.65 -2.60
CA TRP A 123 8.17 0.11 -3.37
C TRP A 123 7.44 -0.91 -2.52
N LEU A 124 6.12 -0.79 -2.47
CA LEU A 124 5.24 -1.71 -1.76
C LEU A 124 4.33 -2.41 -2.75
N TYR A 125 3.94 -3.63 -2.39
CA TYR A 125 2.82 -4.31 -3.02
C TYR A 125 1.59 -3.38 -3.01
N PRO A 126 0.76 -3.38 -4.09
CA PRO A 126 -0.40 -2.50 -4.15
C PRO A 126 -1.30 -2.61 -2.92
N TRP A 127 -1.79 -1.46 -2.46
CA TRP A 127 -2.62 -1.32 -1.24
C TRP A 127 -1.96 -1.76 0.09
N ALA A 128 -0.70 -2.21 0.10
CA ALA A 128 0.05 -2.56 1.31
C ALA A 128 0.76 -1.35 1.96
N MET A 129 0.20 -0.13 1.84
CA MET A 129 0.79 1.10 2.40
C MET A 129 0.47 1.33 3.88
N LYS A 130 -0.53 0.64 4.43
CA LYS A 130 -1.03 0.87 5.79
C LYS A 130 -1.14 -0.45 6.55
N GLY A 131 -0.53 -0.50 7.73
CA GLY A 131 -0.76 -1.60 8.66
C GLY A 131 -2.21 -1.65 9.14
N THR A 132 -2.64 -2.79 9.66
CA THR A 132 -4.05 -3.06 9.99
C THR A 132 -4.64 -2.06 10.99
N LYS A 133 -3.89 -1.60 12.00
CA LYS A 133 -4.39 -0.59 12.96
C LYS A 133 -4.47 0.80 12.31
N ALA A 134 -3.51 1.15 11.46
CA ALA A 134 -3.53 2.42 10.73
C ALA A 134 -4.68 2.50 9.73
N SER A 135 -4.89 1.43 8.96
CA SER A 135 -6.01 1.30 8.03
C SER A 135 -7.36 1.44 8.76
N ASN A 136 -7.58 0.68 9.84
CA ASN A 136 -8.81 0.78 10.64
C ASN A 136 -9.05 2.19 11.19
N LYS A 137 -7.99 2.87 11.65
CA LYS A 137 -8.09 4.24 12.18
C LYS A 137 -8.46 5.24 11.08
N ALA A 138 -7.91 5.07 9.87
CA ALA A 138 -8.25 5.90 8.72
C ALA A 138 -9.71 5.69 8.29
N SER A 139 -10.14 4.43 8.15
CA SER A 139 -11.53 4.08 7.81
C SER A 139 -12.53 4.62 8.83
N LEU A 140 -12.22 4.51 10.13
CA LEU A 140 -13.07 5.08 11.18
C LEU A 140 -13.17 6.61 11.08
N LYS A 141 -12.06 7.30 10.81
CA LYS A 141 -12.07 8.76 10.63
C LYS A 141 -12.88 9.17 9.40
N PHE A 142 -12.72 8.46 8.28
CA PHE A 142 -13.43 8.74 7.04
C PHE A 142 -14.94 8.52 7.22
N ALA A 143 -15.34 7.31 7.64
CA ALA A 143 -16.73 6.98 7.87
C ALA A 143 -17.37 7.91 8.91
N GLY A 144 -16.66 8.20 10.00
CA GLY A 144 -17.14 9.09 11.06
C GLY A 144 -17.29 10.55 10.62
N SER A 145 -16.41 11.04 9.76
CA SER A 145 -16.50 12.42 9.25
C SER A 145 -17.69 12.60 8.32
N ILE A 146 -17.94 11.62 7.45
CA ILE A 146 -19.09 11.65 6.54
C ILE A 146 -20.40 11.51 7.33
N SER A 147 -20.49 10.49 8.20
CA SER A 147 -21.66 10.23 9.06
C SER A 147 -22.00 11.44 9.95
N LEU A 148 -21.00 12.08 10.56
CA LEU A 148 -21.25 13.28 11.36
C LEU A 148 -21.80 14.43 10.51
N GLY A 149 -21.26 14.63 9.30
CA GLY A 149 -21.74 15.64 8.37
C GLY A 149 -23.18 15.38 7.91
N THR A 150 -23.51 14.13 7.55
CA THR A 150 -24.86 13.72 7.16
C THR A 150 -25.85 13.87 8.31
N TYR A 151 -25.46 13.48 9.52
CA TYR A 151 -26.30 13.62 10.71
C TYR A 151 -26.66 15.08 11.01
N ILE A 152 -25.67 15.98 11.02
CA ILE A 152 -25.90 17.42 11.27
C ILE A 152 -26.84 18.00 10.20
N LEU A 153 -26.59 17.70 8.92
CA LEU A 153 -27.44 18.17 7.83
C LEU A 153 -28.89 17.67 7.98
N ASN A 154 -29.07 16.41 8.38
CA ASN A 154 -30.38 15.80 8.56
C ASN A 154 -31.15 16.46 9.73
N ILE A 155 -30.49 16.74 10.85
CA ILE A 155 -31.10 17.49 11.98
C ILE A 155 -31.55 18.88 11.53
N ILE A 156 -30.71 19.60 10.78
CA ILE A 156 -31.04 20.94 10.28
C ILE A 156 -32.27 20.87 9.36
N CYS A 157 -32.30 19.90 8.43
CA CYS A 157 -33.45 19.69 7.55
C CYS A 157 -34.74 19.38 8.33
N ILE A 158 -34.67 18.50 9.33
CA ILE A 158 -35.83 18.16 10.18
C ILE A 158 -36.34 19.40 10.93
N ALA A 159 -35.45 20.19 11.51
CA ALA A 159 -35.82 21.41 12.23
C ALA A 159 -36.48 22.45 11.32
N ILE A 160 -35.97 22.62 10.10
CA ILE A 160 -36.55 23.49 9.07
C ILE A 160 -37.94 22.99 8.66
N CYS A 161 -38.08 21.70 8.37
CA CYS A 161 -39.36 21.10 7.97
C CYS A 161 -40.44 21.30 9.03
N ILE A 162 -40.13 21.10 10.32
CA ILE A 162 -41.09 21.32 11.41
C ILE A 162 -41.47 22.80 11.52
N SER A 163 -40.50 23.71 11.34
CA SER A 163 -40.73 25.16 11.38
C SER A 163 -41.66 25.64 10.26
N PHE A 164 -41.54 25.05 9.05
CA PHE A 164 -42.40 25.40 7.91
C PHE A 164 -43.74 24.65 7.88
N ALA A 165 -43.83 23.49 8.51
CA ALA A 165 -45.02 22.64 8.44
C ALA A 165 -46.22 23.16 9.24
N ASN A 166 -46.12 24.29 9.96
CA ASN A 166 -47.21 24.87 10.77
C ASN A 166 -47.92 23.81 11.65
N LEU A 167 -47.15 22.88 12.22
CA LEU A 167 -47.63 21.73 13.00
C LEU A 167 -48.06 22.14 14.43
N ARG A 168 -48.86 23.20 14.56
CA ARG A 168 -49.22 23.86 15.81
C ARG A 168 -50.26 23.08 16.64
N ASN A 169 -49.99 21.79 16.87
CA ASN A 169 -50.81 20.85 17.63
C ASN A 169 -50.17 20.47 18.99
N GLY A 170 -49.09 21.15 19.41
CA GLY A 170 -48.41 20.92 20.69
C GLY A 170 -47.51 19.67 20.75
N ASN A 171 -47.57 18.80 19.73
CA ASN A 171 -46.80 17.56 19.65
C ASN A 171 -45.50 17.69 18.83
N GLU A 172 -45.12 18.89 18.41
CA GLU A 172 -43.95 19.15 17.55
C GLU A 172 -42.66 18.60 18.17
N LEU A 173 -42.48 18.76 19.48
CA LEU A 173 -41.34 18.26 20.22
C LEU A 173 -41.27 16.73 20.22
N PHE A 174 -42.42 16.05 20.26
CA PHE A 174 -42.50 14.59 20.18
C PHE A 174 -42.11 14.08 18.78
N TYR A 175 -42.61 14.73 17.72
CA TYR A 175 -42.23 14.39 16.34
C TYR A 175 -40.75 14.66 16.06
N PHE A 176 -40.20 15.75 16.61
CA PHE A 176 -38.78 16.05 16.52
C PHE A 176 -37.92 14.96 17.17
N ILE A 177 -38.27 14.53 18.40
CA ILE A 177 -37.52 13.46 19.09
C ILE A 177 -37.57 12.16 18.30
N ILE A 178 -38.74 11.74 17.81
CA ILE A 178 -38.85 10.51 16.99
C ILE A 178 -38.03 10.63 15.71
N ALA A 179 -38.08 11.78 15.02
CA ALA A 179 -37.31 12.01 13.81
C ALA A 179 -35.79 11.99 14.08
N CYS A 180 -35.33 12.55 15.20
CA CYS A 180 -33.93 12.48 15.62
C CYS A 180 -33.48 11.04 15.92
N ILE A 181 -34.31 10.24 16.58
CA ILE A 181 -34.02 8.82 16.84
C ILE A 181 -33.94 8.05 15.52
N GLY A 182 -34.89 8.27 14.61
CA GLY A 182 -34.89 7.65 13.28
C GLY A 182 -33.66 8.04 12.46
N ALA A 183 -33.30 9.32 12.46
CA ALA A 183 -32.11 9.82 11.79
C ALA A 183 -30.82 9.21 12.37
N PHE A 184 -30.74 9.05 13.70
CA PHE A 184 -29.60 8.40 14.35
C PHE A 184 -29.45 6.92 13.94
N ILE A 185 -30.55 6.18 13.84
CA ILE A 185 -30.52 4.77 13.41
C ILE A 185 -30.05 4.68 11.95
N ILE A 186 -30.60 5.50 11.06
CA ILE A 186 -30.24 5.50 9.63
C ILE A 186 -28.77 5.91 9.45
N ASP A 187 -28.33 6.95 10.13
CA ASP A 187 -26.95 7.42 10.06
C ASP A 187 -25.95 6.38 10.61
N GLY A 188 -26.33 5.69 11.70
CA GLY A 188 -25.56 4.56 12.22
C GLY A 188 -25.43 3.40 11.22
N LEU A 189 -26.49 3.10 10.45
CA LEU A 189 -26.43 2.10 9.38
C LEU A 189 -25.53 2.56 8.23
N ILE A 190 -25.63 3.82 7.81
CA ILE A 190 -24.75 4.40 6.78
C ILE A 190 -23.29 4.35 7.24
N PHE A 191 -23.01 4.70 8.49
CA PHE A 191 -21.67 4.60 9.08
C PHE A 191 -21.12 3.17 9.00
N LEU A 192 -21.91 2.17 9.38
CA LEU A 192 -21.50 0.77 9.31
C LEU A 192 -21.23 0.34 7.87
N ILE A 193 -22.12 0.68 6.94
CA ILE A 193 -21.94 0.37 5.51
C ILE A 193 -20.65 1.01 5.00
N LEU A 194 -20.45 2.31 5.21
CA LEU A 194 -19.23 3.02 4.80
C LEU A 194 -17.97 2.40 5.42
N PHE A 195 -18.00 2.06 6.71
CA PHE A 195 -16.86 1.47 7.40
C PHE A 195 -16.51 0.08 6.86
N TYR A 196 -17.49 -0.79 6.64
CA TYR A 196 -17.25 -2.13 6.12
C TYR A 196 -16.91 -2.13 4.63
N SER A 197 -17.52 -1.26 3.83
CA SER A 197 -17.17 -1.06 2.43
C SER A 197 -15.74 -0.55 2.28
N ASP A 198 -15.35 0.46 3.05
CA ASP A 198 -13.98 0.99 3.05
C ASP A 198 -12.97 -0.07 3.50
N LYS A 199 -13.31 -0.87 4.52
CA LYS A 199 -12.48 -2.01 4.95
C LYS A 199 -12.33 -3.10 3.89
N GLY A 200 -13.42 -3.43 3.21
CA GLY A 200 -13.42 -4.43 2.14
C GLY A 200 -12.64 -3.97 0.91
N MET A 201 -12.60 -2.66 0.68
CA MET A 201 -11.99 -2.04 -0.50
C MET A 201 -10.52 -1.65 -0.30
N LEU A 202 -10.17 -1.02 0.82
CA LEU A 202 -8.82 -0.49 1.10
C LEU A 202 -8.03 -1.33 2.12
N GLY A 203 -8.69 -2.27 2.81
CA GLY A 203 -8.08 -3.10 3.85
C GLY A 203 -7.43 -4.40 3.34
N GLY A 204 -7.56 -4.72 2.04
CA GLY A 204 -7.06 -5.97 1.46
C GLY A 204 -5.57 -6.20 1.71
N GLY A 205 -4.75 -5.18 1.43
CA GLY A 205 -3.30 -5.24 1.60
C GLY A 205 -2.79 -4.99 3.02
N SER A 206 -3.66 -4.75 4.02
CA SER A 206 -3.18 -4.34 5.35
C SER A 206 -2.52 -5.46 6.14
N LYS A 207 -2.90 -6.72 5.86
CA LYS A 207 -2.25 -7.90 6.46
C LYS A 207 -0.88 -8.12 5.85
N ASP A 208 -0.77 -7.95 4.53
CA ASP A 208 0.52 -8.03 3.84
C ASP A 208 1.43 -6.89 4.29
N ALA A 209 0.89 -5.67 4.45
CA ALA A 209 1.60 -4.53 5.02
C ALA A 209 2.14 -4.83 6.43
N ASP A 210 1.34 -5.44 7.31
CA ASP A 210 1.79 -5.85 8.65
C ASP A 210 3.01 -6.78 8.56
N LYS A 211 2.97 -7.77 7.67
CA LYS A 211 4.06 -8.74 7.47
C LYS A 211 5.28 -8.11 6.80
N ILE A 212 5.10 -7.24 5.81
CA ILE A 212 6.16 -6.45 5.15
C ILE A 212 6.87 -5.58 6.18
N PHE A 213 6.14 -4.74 6.93
CA PHE A 213 6.74 -3.82 7.89
C PHE A 213 7.41 -4.55 9.05
N ALA A 214 6.85 -5.69 9.50
CA ALA A 214 7.50 -6.52 10.49
C ALA A 214 8.81 -7.12 9.97
N THR A 215 8.83 -7.55 8.70
CA THR A 215 10.03 -8.09 8.03
C THR A 215 11.10 -7.02 7.84
N LEU A 216 10.68 -5.78 7.54
CA LEU A 216 11.57 -4.62 7.44
C LEU A 216 12.04 -4.08 8.80
N GLY A 217 11.59 -4.65 9.91
CA GLY A 217 12.03 -4.30 11.26
C GLY A 217 11.31 -3.12 11.91
N TYR A 218 10.17 -2.68 11.38
CA TYR A 218 9.42 -1.60 12.02
C TYR A 218 8.91 -2.05 13.40
N PRO A 219 9.09 -1.24 14.47
CA PRO A 219 8.76 -1.66 15.84
C PRO A 219 7.26 -1.82 16.08
N LYS A 220 6.44 -1.11 15.30
CA LYS A 220 4.96 -1.15 15.40
C LYS A 220 4.34 -1.30 14.00
N PRO A 221 4.49 -2.47 13.35
CA PRO A 221 4.13 -2.64 11.93
C PRO A 221 2.65 -2.32 11.67
N LYS A 222 1.76 -2.73 12.59
CA LYS A 222 0.32 -2.50 12.47
C LYS A 222 -0.10 -1.04 12.44
N THR A 223 0.72 -0.13 12.98
CA THR A 223 0.41 1.30 13.05
C THR A 223 1.12 2.13 11.98
N VAL A 224 1.97 1.51 11.16
CA VAL A 224 2.67 2.19 10.08
C VAL A 224 1.66 2.66 9.04
N ASN A 225 1.85 3.89 8.57
CA ASN A 225 1.05 4.51 7.52
C ASN A 225 1.99 5.25 6.56
N MET A 226 2.44 4.56 5.51
CA MET A 226 3.42 5.11 4.58
C MET A 226 2.86 6.27 3.74
N GLU A 227 1.54 6.30 3.51
CA GLU A 227 0.91 7.45 2.85
C GLU A 227 1.00 8.70 3.73
N GLN A 228 0.73 8.56 5.03
CA GLN A 228 0.83 9.70 5.94
C GLN A 228 2.28 10.17 6.08
N GLU A 229 3.24 9.26 6.20
CA GLU A 229 4.66 9.61 6.23
C GLU A 229 5.09 10.33 4.94
N PHE A 230 4.66 9.84 3.78
CA PHE A 230 4.89 10.49 2.50
C PHE A 230 4.28 11.90 2.46
N MET A 231 3.01 12.06 2.83
CA MET A 231 2.36 13.38 2.83
C MET A 231 2.99 14.34 3.83
N GLU A 232 3.38 13.88 5.02
CA GLU A 232 4.07 14.69 6.02
C GLU A 232 5.45 15.16 5.53
N MET A 233 6.17 14.32 4.78
CA MET A 233 7.45 14.68 4.18
C MET A 233 7.29 15.79 3.12
N PHE A 234 6.34 15.64 2.20
CA PHE A 234 6.21 16.56 1.06
C PHE A 234 5.44 17.85 1.37
N PHE A 235 4.38 17.78 2.18
CA PHE A 235 3.49 18.93 2.41
C PHE A 235 3.81 19.72 3.68
N ASN A 236 4.29 19.06 4.74
CA ASN A 236 4.53 19.74 6.02
C ASN A 236 5.93 20.31 6.17
N ASN A 237 6.78 20.21 5.15
CA ASN A 237 8.12 20.78 5.13
C ASN A 237 8.90 20.47 6.43
N LYS A 238 8.64 19.31 7.06
CA LYS A 238 9.45 18.74 8.15
C LYS A 238 10.72 18.13 7.54
N SER A 239 11.43 19.07 6.91
CA SER A 239 12.82 19.21 6.59
C SER A 239 13.54 17.96 6.07
N MET A 240 13.82 18.01 4.76
CA MET A 240 15.03 17.46 4.12
C MET A 240 16.34 17.79 4.85
N ASN A 241 16.31 18.60 5.93
CA ASN A 241 17.43 19.05 6.73
C ASN A 241 17.49 18.41 8.14
N GLU A 242 16.66 17.40 8.46
CA GLU A 242 16.75 16.69 9.73
C GLU A 242 17.97 15.75 9.69
N PRO A 243 18.83 15.72 10.73
CA PRO A 243 20.12 15.03 10.71
C PRO A 243 20.05 13.51 10.49
N ASN A 244 18.90 12.89 10.80
CA ASN A 244 18.66 11.45 10.57
C ASN A 244 17.94 11.18 9.24
N PHE A 245 17.56 12.23 8.52
CA PHE A 245 16.83 12.19 7.26
C PHE A 245 17.71 12.76 6.13
N TYR A 246 18.95 12.27 6.04
CA TYR A 246 19.87 12.68 4.99
C TYR A 246 19.54 11.91 3.70
N ILE A 247 18.48 12.34 3.01
CA ILE A 247 18.36 12.04 1.58
C ILE A 247 19.32 12.99 0.88
N ASP A 248 20.29 12.48 0.13
CA ASP A 248 21.13 13.34 -0.69
C ASP A 248 20.31 13.81 -1.90
N VAL A 249 19.64 14.95 -1.70
CA VAL A 249 18.79 15.62 -2.69
C VAL A 249 19.57 16.11 -3.90
N ASN A 250 20.91 16.10 -3.83
CA ASN A 250 21.77 16.48 -4.92
C ASN A 250 22.13 15.34 -5.87
N THR A 251 21.84 14.09 -5.50
CA THR A 251 22.06 12.93 -6.37
C THR A 251 21.23 13.03 -7.66
N ASP A 252 21.83 12.59 -8.76
CA ASP A 252 21.13 12.49 -10.05
C ASP A 252 19.95 11.50 -9.96
N GLU A 253 20.04 10.51 -9.06
CA GLU A 253 18.98 9.56 -8.74
C GLU A 253 17.77 10.22 -8.07
N PHE A 254 17.97 11.15 -7.13
CA PHE A 254 16.88 11.86 -6.46
C PHE A 254 16.26 12.95 -7.35
N LYS A 255 17.08 13.68 -8.10
CA LYS A 255 16.62 14.75 -9.02
C LYS A 255 15.83 14.24 -10.23
N ARG A 256 15.85 12.93 -10.48
CA ARG A 256 15.05 12.34 -11.55
C ARG A 256 13.57 12.49 -11.25
N LYS A 257 12.87 13.07 -12.22
CA LYS A 257 11.42 13.18 -12.19
C LYS A 257 10.80 11.78 -12.25
N ASP A 258 9.95 11.50 -11.30
CA ASP A 258 9.18 10.26 -11.29
C ASP A 258 8.31 10.16 -12.55
N PRO A 259 8.18 8.97 -13.15
CA PRO A 259 7.30 8.80 -14.29
C PRO A 259 5.85 9.17 -13.89
N PRO A 260 5.05 9.71 -14.83
CA PRO A 260 3.68 10.13 -14.52
C PRO A 260 2.86 8.93 -14.01
N GLY A 261 2.06 9.08 -12.96
CA GLY A 261 1.20 8.00 -12.45
C GLY A 261 1.87 7.02 -11.48
N VAL A 262 3.01 7.35 -10.88
CA VAL A 262 3.56 6.62 -9.72
C VAL A 262 2.60 6.75 -8.53
N LYS A 263 2.20 5.60 -7.98
CA LYS A 263 1.44 5.40 -6.74
C LYS A 263 2.19 4.37 -5.88
N TRP A 264 1.86 4.20 -4.60
CA TRP A 264 2.42 3.12 -3.75
C TRP A 264 3.96 3.00 -3.66
N VAL A 265 4.67 4.06 -4.04
CA VAL A 265 6.11 4.23 -3.79
C VAL A 265 6.26 5.34 -2.77
N ALA A 266 6.89 5.02 -1.66
CA ALA A 266 7.08 5.93 -0.54
C ALA A 266 8.57 6.21 -0.32
N PHE A 267 8.84 7.30 0.39
CA PHE A 267 10.15 7.54 0.99
C PHE A 267 10.05 7.16 2.46
N TYR A 268 11.00 6.36 2.95
CA TYR A 268 11.07 6.04 4.37
C TYR A 268 12.07 6.95 5.08
N ARG A 269 11.77 7.32 6.32
CA ARG A 269 12.59 8.25 7.12
C ARG A 269 13.86 7.60 7.65
N GLU A 270 13.70 6.55 8.43
CA GLU A 270 14.79 5.76 8.99
C GLU A 270 14.55 4.31 8.57
N ALA A 271 15.55 3.68 7.94
CA ALA A 271 15.50 2.25 7.69
C ALA A 271 15.70 1.55 9.05
N PRO A 272 14.71 0.81 9.57
CA PRO A 272 14.95 0.00 10.74
C PRO A 272 16.02 -1.05 10.41
N PRO A 273 16.89 -1.41 11.37
CA PRO A 273 17.76 -2.56 11.20
C PRO A 273 16.90 -3.80 10.99
N ILE A 274 17.27 -4.62 10.01
CA ILE A 274 16.58 -5.89 9.77
C ILE A 274 16.77 -6.77 11.01
N PRO A 275 15.69 -7.28 11.63
CA PRO A 275 15.82 -8.10 12.83
C PRO A 275 16.56 -9.42 12.56
N ASP A 276 17.35 -9.88 13.53
CA ASP A 276 18.17 -11.11 13.40
C ASP A 276 17.37 -12.39 13.14
N TYR A 277 16.07 -12.38 13.46
CA TYR A 277 15.16 -13.50 13.23
C TYR A 277 14.61 -13.56 11.80
N ILE A 278 14.87 -12.55 10.97
CA ILE A 278 14.50 -12.53 9.55
C ILE A 278 15.58 -13.22 8.73
N THR A 279 15.17 -14.14 7.85
CA THR A 279 16.09 -14.77 6.91
C THR A 279 16.53 -13.74 5.87
N VAL A 280 17.82 -13.39 5.89
CA VAL A 280 18.44 -12.50 4.91
C VAL A 280 19.39 -13.29 4.00
N ILE A 281 19.16 -13.22 2.70
CA ILE A 281 19.96 -13.84 1.65
C ILE A 281 20.82 -12.75 1.00
N HIS A 282 22.14 -12.82 1.20
CA HIS A 282 23.08 -11.90 0.57
C HIS A 282 23.61 -12.49 -0.74
N THR A 283 23.45 -11.76 -1.84
CA THR A 283 23.86 -12.22 -3.18
C THR A 283 25.27 -11.77 -3.56
N GLU A 284 25.78 -10.70 -2.92
CA GLU A 284 27.19 -10.36 -2.98
C GLU A 284 27.97 -11.36 -2.10
N LYS A 285 28.89 -12.12 -2.69
CA LYS A 285 29.79 -13.00 -1.92
C LYS A 285 30.50 -12.15 -0.86
N THR A 286 30.26 -12.43 0.41
CA THR A 286 31.10 -11.91 1.49
C THR A 286 32.50 -12.41 1.22
N ASN A 287 33.40 -11.57 0.71
CA ASN A 287 34.82 -11.83 0.62
C ASN A 287 35.44 -11.80 2.04
N ASN A 288 34.91 -12.59 2.97
CA ASN A 288 35.46 -12.81 4.30
C ASN A 288 36.39 -14.03 4.27
N ASN A 289 37.44 -13.96 3.45
CA ASN A 289 38.62 -14.81 3.62
C ASN A 289 39.82 -14.21 2.88
N LYS A 290 40.54 -13.30 3.56
CA LYS A 290 42.01 -13.08 3.45
C LYS A 290 42.39 -11.81 4.26
N ASN A 291 42.45 -11.91 5.59
CA ASN A 291 43.33 -11.10 6.45
C ASN A 291 43.32 -11.54 7.94
N LYS A 292 43.26 -12.84 8.23
CA LYS A 292 43.62 -13.39 9.56
C LYS A 292 44.76 -14.42 9.50
N ARG A 293 45.65 -14.28 8.52
CA ARG A 293 46.98 -14.91 8.51
C ARG A 293 47.98 -13.91 7.94
N LYS A 294 48.43 -12.99 8.80
CA LYS A 294 49.74 -12.33 8.81
C LYS A 294 49.70 -11.12 9.76
N LYS A 295 49.87 -11.39 11.04
CA LYS A 295 50.94 -10.83 11.89
C LYS A 295 50.89 -11.54 13.24
#